data_AF-A0A1M3MNC5-F1
#
_entry.id   AF-A0A1M3MNC5-F1
#
_cell.length_a   1.000
_cell.length_b   1.000
_cell.length_c   1.000
_cell.angle_alpha   90.00
_cell.angle_beta   90.00
_cell.angle_gamma   90.00
#
_symmetry.space_group_name_H-M   'P 1'
#
loop_
_entity.id
_entity.type
_entity.pdbx_description
1 polymer ?
#
loop_
_entity_poly.entity_id
_entity_poly.type
_entity_poly.pdbx_seq_one_letter_code
_entity_poly.pdbx_strand_id
1 'polypeptide(L)' 'MKQRYERILEPTDTWAIFDTTTGEPVILGTRLLIGLDEKEAESLLATLNAPPKGNSRISAA' A
#
# COMPACT_ATOMS: atom_id res chain seq x y z
N MET A 1 14.37 2.80 8.09
CA MET A 1 13.02 3.41 8.09
C MET A 1 12.02 2.28 8.12
N LYS A 2 11.12 2.22 9.11
CA LYS A 2 10.08 1.19 9.16
C LYS A 2 9.04 1.57 8.11
N GLN A 3 8.80 0.69 7.14
CA GLN A 3 7.74 0.90 6.15
C GLN A 3 6.39 0.86 6.88
N ARG A 4 5.47 1.78 6.54
CA ARG A 4 4.18 1.88 7.22
C ARG A 4 3.27 0.71 6.84
N TYR A 5 3.38 0.26 5.60
CA TYR A 5 2.58 -0.82 5.07
C TYR A 5 3.44 -2.06 4.86
N GLU A 6 2.86 -3.22 5.07
CA GLU A 6 3.49 -4.52 4.83
C GLU A 6 2.55 -5.46 4.08
N ARG A 7 3.11 -6.37 3.29
CA ARG A 7 2.35 -7.45 2.64
C ARG A 7 2.48 -8.74 3.44
N ILE A 8 1.37 -9.46 3.57
CA ILE A 8 1.27 -10.74 4.28
C ILE A 8 0.70 -11.78 3.31
N LEU A 9 1.30 -12.96 3.28
CA LEU A 9 0.79 -14.10 2.53
C LEU A 9 -0.37 -14.73 3.30
N GLU A 10 -1.52 -14.81 2.66
CA GLU A 10 -2.74 -15.42 3.18
C GLU A 10 -2.69 -16.95 2.96
N PRO A 11 -3.42 -17.74 3.76
CA PRO A 11 -3.50 -19.20 3.58
C PRO A 11 -4.05 -19.66 2.21
N THR A 12 -4.66 -18.76 1.46
CA THR A 12 -5.23 -18.96 0.12
C THR A 12 -4.24 -18.75 -1.02
N ASP A 13 -2.94 -18.68 -0.73
CA ASP A 13 -1.87 -18.33 -1.69
C ASP A 13 -2.06 -16.96 -2.35
N THR A 14 -2.79 -16.08 -1.67
CA THR A 14 -3.00 -14.68 -2.04
C THR A 14 -2.29 -13.75 -1.07
N TRP A 15 -2.23 -12.47 -1.39
CA TRP A 15 -1.55 -11.47 -0.60
C TRP A 15 -2.51 -10.41 -0.10
N ALA A 16 -2.26 -9.94 1.12
CA ALA A 16 -2.95 -8.83 1.74
C ALA A 16 -1.96 -7.76 2.18
N ILE A 17 -2.37 -6.49 2.13
CA ILE A 17 -1.56 -5.36 2.61
C ILE A 17 -2.18 -4.81 3.88
N PHE A 18 -1.37 -4.69 4.94
CA PHE A 18 -1.76 -4.19 6.25
C PHE A 18 -1.03 -2.88 6.57
N ASP A 19 -1.71 -1.97 7.27
CA ASP A 19 -1.06 -0.84 7.92
C ASP A 19 -0.49 -1.30 9.26
N THR A 20 0.83 -1.33 9.38
CA THR A 20 1.54 -1.77 10.59
C THR A 20 1.30 -0.86 11.81
N THR A 21 0.73 0.32 11.59
CA THR A 21 0.36 1.27 12.65
C THR A 21 -0.96 0.91 13.30
N THR A 22 -1.94 0.48 12.51
CA THR A 22 -3.29 0.15 12.99
C THR A 22 -3.51 -1.36 13.16
N GLY A 23 -2.72 -2.18 12.45
CA GLY A 23 -2.91 -3.62 12.38
C GLY A 23 -4.09 -4.04 11.49
N GLU A 24 -4.64 -3.11 10.71
CA GLU A 24 -5.82 -3.36 9.87
C GLU A 24 -5.43 -3.50 8.38
N PRO A 25 -6.22 -4.26 7.58
CA PRO A 25 -6.00 -4.31 6.15
C PRO A 25 -6.24 -2.94 5.51
N VAL A 26 -5.39 -2.59 4.55
CA VAL A 26 -5.46 -1.28 3.89
C VAL A 26 -6.72 -1.21 3.00
N ILE A 27 -7.44 -0.10 3.12
CA ILE A 27 -8.53 0.27 2.21
C ILE A 27 -8.02 1.38 1.29
N LEU A 28 -7.97 1.10 -0.01
CA LEU A 28 -7.65 2.09 -1.03
C LEU A 28 -8.94 2.52 -1.74
N GLY A 29 -9.44 3.71 -1.42
CA GLY A 29 -10.75 4.18 -1.87
C GLY A 29 -11.87 3.32 -1.26
N THR A 30 -12.48 2.45 -2.06
CA THR A 30 -13.51 1.48 -1.62
C THR A 30 -13.04 0.03 -1.74
N ARG A 31 -11.79 -0.22 -2.16
CA ARG A 31 -11.22 -1.56 -2.33
C ARG A 31 -10.40 -1.94 -1.10
N LEU A 32 -10.71 -3.09 -0.51
CA LEU A 32 -9.89 -3.72 0.52
C LEU A 32 -8.71 -4.44 -0.17
N LEU A 33 -7.48 -4.21 0.30
CA LEU A 33 -6.27 -4.77 -0.31
C LEU A 33 -5.95 -6.15 0.26
N ILE A 34 -6.86 -7.10 0.02
CA ILE A 34 -6.74 -8.53 0.36
C ILE A 34 -7.00 -9.38 -0.89
N GLY A 35 -6.58 -10.65 -0.90
CA GLY A 35 -6.82 -11.54 -2.03
C GLY A 35 -6.06 -11.13 -3.30
N LEU A 36 -4.95 -10.40 -3.16
CA LEU A 36 -4.14 -9.90 -4.26
C LEU A 36 -3.22 -11.01 -4.79
N ASP A 37 -2.88 -10.94 -6.07
CA ASP A 37 -1.72 -11.69 -6.55
C ASP A 37 -0.40 -11.04 -6.07
N GLU A 38 0.71 -11.78 -6.18
CA GLU A 38 2.02 -11.31 -5.71
C GLU A 38 2.47 -10.01 -6.38
N LYS A 39 2.21 -9.85 -7.69
CA LYS A 39 2.63 -8.67 -8.47
C LYS A 39 1.76 -7.47 -8.14
N GLU A 40 0.45 -7.66 -7.98
CA GLU A 40 -0.47 -6.63 -7.48
C GLU A 40 -0.03 -6.14 -6.10
N ALA A 41 0.23 -7.08 -5.16
CA ALA A 41 0.66 -6.74 -3.81
C ALA A 41 1.99 -5.99 -3.80
N GLU A 42 2.97 -6.40 -4.61
CA GLU A 42 4.25 -5.70 -4.74
C GLU A 42 4.07 -4.26 -5.26
N SER A 43 3.29 -4.09 -6.33
CA SER A 43 3.05 -2.79 -6.95
C SER A 43 2.31 -1.83 -6.03
N LEU A 44 1.27 -2.32 -5.35
CA LEU A 44 0.50 -1.54 -4.38
C LEU A 44 1.34 -1.19 -3.15
N LEU A 45 2.11 -2.14 -2.62
CA LEU A 45 3.00 -1.91 -1.49
C LEU A 45 4.07 -0.85 -1.80
N ALA A 46 4.67 -0.92 -2.99
CA ALA A 46 5.63 0.08 -3.46
C ALA A 46 4.99 1.47 -3.57
N THR A 47 3.75 1.55 -4.06
CA THR A 47 3.00 2.81 -4.16
C THR A 47 2.66 3.39 -2.79
N LEU A 48 2.25 2.54 -1.85
CA LEU A 48 1.86 2.94 -0.50
C LEU A 48 3.06 3.38 0.35
N ASN A 49 4.21 2.72 0.18
CA ASN A 49 5.46 3.05 0.88
C ASN A 49 6.33 4.07 0.11
N ALA A 50 5.91 4.51 -1.08
CA ALA A 50 6.63 5.54 -1.80
C ALA A 50 6.64 6.83 -0.99
N PRO A 51 7.78 7.55 -0.90
CA PRO A 51 7.79 8.87 -0.32
C PRO A 51 6.80 9.76 -1.08
N PRO A 52 6.04 10.64 -0.40
CA PRO A 52 5.16 11.58 -1.09
C PRO A 52 6.01 12.33 -2.11
N LYS A 53 5.69 12.16 -3.39
CA LYS A 53 6.37 12.86 -4.49
C LYS A 53 6.23 14.35 -4.24
N GLY A 54 7.27 14.95 -3.69
CA GLY A 54 7.41 16.40 -3.67
C GLY A 54 7.59 16.89 -5.11
N ASN A 55 6.49 17.26 -5.76
CA ASN A 55 6.49 18.12 -6.94
C ASN A 55 5.49 19.26 -6.65
N SER A 56 5.93 20.39 -6.12
CA SER A 56 6.61 21.51 -6.80
C SER A 56 5.63 22.42 -7.58
N ARG A 57 5.40 23.60 -6.98
CA ARG A 57 4.88 24.85 -7.55
C ARG A 57 3.50 24.85 -8.22
N ILE A 58 2.49 25.18 -7.41
CA ILE A 58 1.48 26.16 -7.85
C ILE A 58 2.20 27.53 -7.81
N SER A 59 2.84 27.91 -8.91
CA SER A 59 3.12 29.32 -9.17
C SER A 59 1.91 29.85 -9.93
N ALA A 60 1.10 30.63 -9.22
CA ALA A 60 0.16 31.54 -9.85
C ALA A 60 0.95 32.54 -10.72
N ALA A 61 0.52 32.69 -11.98
CA ALA A 61 0.82 33.82 -12.84
C ALA A 61 -0.39 34.03 -13.75
#